data_AF-A0A7K4MDS3-F1
#
_entry.id   AF-A0A7K4MDS3-F1
#
_cell.length_a   1.000
_cell.length_b   1.000
_cell.length_c   1.000
_cell.angle_alpha   90.00
_cell.angle_beta   90.00
_cell.angle_gamma   90.00
#
_symmetry.space_group_name_H-M   'P 1'
#
loop_
_entity.id
_entity.type
_entity.pdbx_description
1 polymer ?
#
loop_
_entity_poly.entity_id
_entity_poly.type
_entity_poly.pdbx_seq_one_letter_code
_entity_poly.pdbx_strand_id
1 'polypeptide(L)'
;MDEKIQKVLEEKIHESTSRINEITSLVNSLGQAKNLNVFGRGIIIGRLYNSFYYQYRRILKRNPTEQEFSEFIQLLKEHENEFLEISFS
;
A
#
# COMPACT_ATOMS: atom_id res chain seq x y z
N MET A 1 7.53 -8.00 -12.63
CA MET A 1 8.14 -6.91 -11.84
C MET A 1 9.49 -7.42 -11.39
N ASP A 2 10.48 -6.56 -11.14
CA ASP A 2 11.78 -7.04 -10.62
C ASP A 2 11.59 -7.77 -9.29
N GLU A 3 12.19 -8.96 -9.14
CA GLU A 3 11.99 -9.84 -7.98
C GLU A 3 12.36 -9.18 -6.65
N LYS A 4 13.41 -8.34 -6.64
CA LYS A 4 13.82 -7.63 -5.41
C LYS A 4 12.78 -6.58 -5.03
N ILE A 5 12.18 -5.92 -6.02
CA ILE A 5 11.11 -4.96 -5.77
C ILE A 5 9.87 -5.67 -5.26
N GLN A 6 9.46 -6.76 -5.92
CA GLN A 6 8.29 -7.54 -5.52
C GLN A 6 8.43 -8.01 -4.07
N LYS A 7 9.57 -8.61 -3.71
CA LYS A 7 9.81 -9.06 -2.33
C LYS A 7 9.68 -7.93 -1.29
N VAL A 8 10.24 -6.75 -1.59
CA VAL A 8 10.13 -5.61 -0.67
C VAL A 8 8.69 -5.11 -0.55
N LEU A 9 7.88 -5.20 -1.61
CA LEU A 9 6.48 -4.78 -1.57
C LEU A 9 5.61 -5.75 -0.80
N GLU A 10 5.83 -7.06 -0.94
CA GLU A 10 5.21 -8.11 -0.13
C GLU A 10 5.45 -7.84 1.37
N GLU A 11 6.70 -7.57 1.75
CA GLU A 11 7.05 -7.19 3.13
C GLU A 11 6.32 -5.91 3.57
N LYS A 12 6.16 -4.93 2.68
CA LYS A 12 5.44 -3.67 2.98
C LYS A 12 3.93 -3.84 3.09
N ILE A 13 3.33 -4.80 2.39
CA ILE A 13 1.91 -5.15 2.52
C ILE A 13 1.66 -5.69 3.93
N HIS A 14 2.46 -6.68 4.37
CA HIS A 14 2.39 -7.22 5.73
C HIS A 14 2.77 -6.20 6.82
N GLU A 15 3.71 -5.28 6.55
CA GLU A 15 4.02 -4.21 7.50
C GLU A 15 2.85 -3.22 7.65
N SER A 16 2.10 -2.97 6.57
CA SER A 16 0.97 -2.03 6.59
C SER A 16 -0.19 -2.57 7.42
N THR A 17 -0.41 -3.89 7.41
CA THR A 17 -1.41 -4.54 8.28
C THR A 17 -0.97 -4.58 9.74
N SER A 18 0.33 -4.67 10.05
CA SER A 18 0.80 -4.62 11.46
C SER A 18 0.74 -3.23 12.10
N ARG A 19 0.74 -2.16 11.29
CA ARG A 19 0.63 -0.76 11.74
C ARG A 19 -0.80 -0.22 11.76
N ILE A 20 -1.78 -1.11 11.80
CA ILE A 20 -3.20 -0.77 11.75
C ILE A 20 -3.60 0.27 12.78
N ASN A 21 -3.04 0.22 14.00
CA ASN A 21 -3.35 1.14 15.09
C ASN A 21 -2.94 2.59 14.80
N GLU A 22 -1.79 2.79 14.12
CA GLU A 22 -1.35 4.12 13.68
C GLU A 22 -2.32 4.69 12.64
N ILE A 23 -2.72 3.84 11.68
CA ILE A 23 -3.66 4.21 10.61
C ILE A 23 -5.04 4.49 11.20
N THR A 24 -5.54 3.67 12.12
CA THR A 24 -6.79 3.90 12.85
C THR A 24 -6.76 5.22 13.60
N SER A 25 -5.64 5.56 14.25
CA SER A 25 -5.49 6.85 14.94
C SER A 25 -5.56 8.03 13.97
N LEU A 26 -4.93 7.93 12.80
CA LEU A 26 -5.03 8.94 11.74
C LEU A 26 -6.46 9.06 11.20
N VAL A 27 -7.10 7.93 10.92
CA VAL A 27 -8.47 7.86 10.41
C VAL A 27 -9.45 8.45 11.42
N ASN A 28 -9.30 8.17 12.72
CA ASN A 28 -10.18 8.71 13.74
C ASN A 28 -9.92 10.20 14.04
N SER A 29 -8.66 10.65 13.94
CA SER A 29 -8.28 12.04 14.24
C SER A 29 -8.58 13.00 13.08
N LEU A 30 -8.41 12.54 11.85
CA LEU A 30 -8.52 13.36 10.63
C LEU A 30 -9.72 12.99 9.76
N GLY A 31 -10.33 11.83 10.01
CA GLY A 31 -11.52 11.38 9.31
C GLY A 31 -12.76 12.11 9.80
N GLN A 32 -12.97 13.33 9.29
CA GLN A 32 -14.34 13.82 9.10
C GLN A 32 -15.04 13.12 7.91
N ALA A 33 -14.39 12.09 7.34
CA ALA A 33 -14.82 11.38 6.16
C ALA A 33 -16.09 10.59 6.42
N LYS A 34 -17.07 10.69 5.51
CA LYS A 34 -18.31 9.88 5.54
C LYS A 34 -18.07 8.36 5.58
N ASN A 35 -16.86 7.90 5.24
CA ASN A 35 -16.48 6.50 5.26
C ASN A 35 -15.01 6.33 5.69
N LEU A 36 -14.82 6.02 6.98
CA LEU A 36 -13.51 5.79 7.60
C LEU A 36 -12.73 4.65 6.93
N ASN A 37 -13.43 3.59 6.51
CA ASN A 37 -12.81 2.45 5.84
C ASN A 37 -12.19 2.83 4.49
N VAL A 38 -12.89 3.63 3.69
CA VAL A 38 -12.35 4.12 2.41
C VAL A 38 -11.13 5.00 2.65
N PHE A 39 -11.15 5.85 3.68
CA PHE A 39 -10.01 6.71 4.01
C PHE A 39 -8.79 5.89 4.45
N GLY A 40 -8.98 4.93 5.36
CA GLY A 40 -7.91 4.03 5.82
C GLY A 40 -7.31 3.19 4.69
N ARG A 41 -8.15 2.63 3.80
CA ARG A 41 -7.71 1.95 2.58
C ARG A 41 -6.87 2.87 1.69
N GLY A 42 -7.30 4.11 1.50
CA GLY A 42 -6.57 5.11 0.74
C GLY A 42 -5.17 5.39 1.31
N ILE A 43 -5.03 5.45 2.63
CA ILE A 43 -3.74 5.61 3.31
C ILE A 43 -2.82 4.41 3.03
N ILE A 44 -3.33 3.18 3.14
CA ILE A 44 -2.57 1.96 2.88
C ILE A 44 -2.08 1.95 1.42
N ILE A 45 -2.98 2.13 0.45
CA ILE A 45 -2.65 2.13 -0.98
C ILE A 45 -1.64 3.24 -1.29
N GLY A 46 -1.83 4.45 -0.73
CA GLY A 46 -0.90 5.56 -0.90
C GLY A 46 0.51 5.26 -0.38
N ARG A 47 0.63 4.56 0.75
CA ARG A 47 1.92 4.14 1.32
C ARG A 47 2.61 3.10 0.42
N LEU A 48 1.86 2.15 -0.12
CA LEU A 48 2.38 1.14 -1.04
C LEU A 48 2.81 1.78 -2.37
N TYR A 49 2.00 2.68 -2.93
CA TYR A 49 2.34 3.44 -4.12
C TYR A 49 3.64 4.23 -3.95
N ASN A 50 3.80 4.94 -2.83
CA ASN A 50 5.04 5.65 -2.54
C ASN A 50 6.23 4.69 -2.41
N SER A 51 6.02 3.54 -1.74
CA SER A 51 7.05 2.51 -1.59
C SER A 51 7.49 1.96 -2.94
N PHE A 52 6.56 1.64 -3.85
CA PHE A 52 6.85 1.14 -5.20
C PHE A 52 7.82 2.07 -5.95
N TYR A 53 7.46 3.34 -6.10
CA TYR A 53 8.33 4.31 -6.80
C TYR A 53 9.66 4.54 -6.07
N TYR A 54 9.65 4.58 -4.74
CA TYR A 54 10.86 4.76 -3.95
C TYR A 54 11.84 3.60 -4.13
N GLN A 55 11.37 2.35 -4.05
CA GLN A 55 12.23 1.17 -4.19
C GLN A 55 12.80 1.05 -5.59
N TYR A 56 12.01 1.35 -6.63
CA TYR A 56 12.50 1.40 -8.00
C TYR A 56 13.68 2.37 -8.16
N ARG A 57 13.54 3.60 -7.64
CA ARG A 57 14.61 4.59 -7.67
C ARG A 57 15.81 4.17 -6.81
N ARG A 58 15.58 3.57 -5.64
CA ARG A 58 16.64 3.19 -4.71
C ARG A 58 17.47 2.00 -5.19
N ILE A 59 16.80 0.94 -5.65
CA ILE A 59 17.42 -0.37 -5.97
C ILE A 59 17.84 -0.40 -7.44
N LEU A 60 16.95 -0.02 -8.35
CA LEU A 60 17.17 -0.12 -9.80
C LEU A 60 17.64 1.19 -10.44
N LYS A 61 17.75 2.27 -9.67
CA LYS A 61 18.26 3.59 -10.10
C LYS A 61 17.47 4.21 -11.28
N ARG A 62 16.20 3.83 -11.43
CA ARG A 62 15.28 4.38 -12.44
C ARG A 62 13.86 4.42 -11.92
N ASN A 63 12.97 5.08 -12.65
CA ASN A 63 11.53 4.96 -12.41
C ASN A 63 11.00 3.63 -12.99
N PRO A 64 9.89 3.11 -12.45
CA PRO A 64 9.21 1.96 -13.01
C PRO A 64 8.67 2.26 -14.42
N THR A 65 8.57 1.23 -15.26
CA THR A 65 7.88 1.29 -16.55
C THR A 65 6.37 1.12 -16.37
N GLU A 66 5.61 1.36 -17.43
CA GLU A 66 4.15 1.13 -17.44
C GLU A 66 3.78 -0.35 -17.21
N GLN A 67 4.59 -1.27 -17.75
CA GLN A 67 4.42 -2.71 -17.52
C GLN A 67 4.61 -3.03 -16.03
N GLU A 68 5.67 -2.49 -15.43
CA GLU A 68 5.97 -2.73 -14.01
C GLU A 68 4.92 -2.11 -13.09
N PHE A 69 4.35 -0.97 -13.47
CA PHE A 69 3.22 -0.40 -12.77
C PHE A 69 1.95 -1.25 -12.88
N SER A 70 1.71 -1.87 -14.04
CA SER A 70 0.60 -2.80 -14.22
C SER A 70 0.75 -4.05 -13.34
N GLU A 71 1.97 -4.57 -13.22
CA GLU A 71 2.28 -5.69 -12.33
C GLU A 71 2.11 -5.30 -10.86
N PHE A 72 2.43 -4.06 -10.48
CA PHE A 72 2.13 -3.53 -9.14
C PHE A 72 0.62 -3.49 -8.86
N ILE A 73 -0.20 -3.06 -9.83
CA ILE A 73 -1.67 -3.10 -9.68
C ILE A 73 -2.15 -4.55 -9.49
N GLN A 74 -1.59 -5.49 -10.26
CA GLN A 74 -1.93 -6.90 -10.16
C GLN A 74 -1.60 -7.46 -8.76
N LEU A 75 -0.42 -7.13 -8.23
CA LEU A 75 -0.04 -7.46 -6.85
C LEU A 75 -1.06 -6.90 -5.85
N LEU A 76 -1.43 -5.62 -5.96
CA LEU A 76 -2.44 -5.04 -5.03
C LEU A 76 -3.80 -5.75 -5.09
N LYS A 77 -4.21 -6.25 -6.26
CA LYS A 77 -5.46 -7.01 -6.41
C LYS A 77 -5.38 -8.38 -5.77
N GLU A 78 -4.23 -9.05 -5.86
CA GLU A 78 -4.01 -10.35 -5.23
C GLU A 78 -4.14 -10.27 -3.71
N HIS A 79 -3.77 -9.14 -3.12
CA HIS A 79 -3.92 -8.85 -1.69
C HIS A 79 -5.16 -8.02 -1.34
N GLU A 80 -6.12 -7.85 -2.26
CA GLU A 80 -7.29 -6.98 -2.04
C GLU A 80 -8.08 -7.39 -0.78
N ASN A 81 -8.23 -8.69 -0.55
CA ASN A 81 -8.94 -9.24 0.61
C ASN A 81 -8.27 -8.85 1.93
N GLU A 82 -6.93 -8.85 2.00
CA GLU A 82 -6.19 -8.43 3.21
C GLU A 82 -6.46 -6.97 3.55
N PHE A 83 -6.67 -6.13 2.52
CA PHE A 83 -7.10 -4.77 2.74
C PHE A 83 -8.56 -4.76 3.17
N LEU A 84 -9.47 -5.43 2.44
CA LEU A 84 -10.92 -5.46 2.65
C LEU A 84 -11.34 -5.86 4.07
N GLU A 85 -10.65 -6.82 4.67
CA GLU A 85 -10.90 -7.29 6.03
C GLU A 85 -10.61 -6.24 7.12
N ILE A 86 -9.85 -5.18 6.80
CA ILE A 86 -9.54 -4.12 7.75
C ILE A 86 -10.76 -3.22 7.95
N SER A 87 -11.25 -3.16 9.19
CA SER A 87 -12.24 -2.20 9.66
C SER A 87 -11.57 -1.12 10.52
N PHE A 88 -11.79 0.14 10.13
CA PHE A 88 -11.41 1.33 10.86
C PHE A 88 -12.69 1.90 11.50
N SER A 89 -13.15 1.25 12.57
CA SER A 89 -14.33 1.58 13.36
C SER A 89 -13.97 1.76 14.83
#